data_AF-A0A6D2JTC9-F1
#
_entry.id   AF-A0A6D2JTC9-F1
#
_cell.length_a   1.000
_cell.length_b   1.000
_cell.length_c   1.000
_cell.angle_alpha   90.00
_cell.angle_beta   90.00
_cell.angle_gamma   90.00
#
_symmetry.space_group_name_H-M   'P 1'
#
loop_
_entity.id
_entity.type
_entity.pdbx_description
1 polymer ?
#
loop_
_entity_poly.entity_id
_entity_poly.type
_entity_poly.pdbx_seq_one_letter_code
_entity_poly.pdbx_strand_id
1 'polypeptide(L)'
;MEQPILVCGKWSFYRNSWFFLVDKSKGGRVVGVGRKTSFTQLMRMVDYWKAHRTLKFARRLVSGSFEIGYQDLPIYLYMIRRANPGTLTKLEIDGKDRFKYLFIAFSAIIHGFRYIRKVVVVDEIFLQGKYRCSEEGGGGIPSLGFQSDICSDSRYNFTTSNIAESMNQVLSHARGYPIVQLVDAARSMSTRWFAARKRNASLMKTLLTTGVEKLLESRVDNSKLWTAQEIDNDQIQVTCGGIFQYNGEKVYMPEI
;
A
#
# COMPACT_ATOMS: atom_id res chain seq x y z
N MET A 1 -16.56 -24.43 -21.49
CA MET A 1 -16.20 -23.46 -20.43
C MET A 1 -17.06 -23.75 -19.22
N GLU A 2 -16.48 -24.30 -18.15
CA GLU A 2 -17.23 -24.57 -16.90
C GLU A 2 -17.31 -23.29 -16.07
N GLN A 3 -18.53 -22.84 -15.76
CA GLN A 3 -18.76 -21.76 -14.81
C GLN A 3 -18.48 -22.25 -13.38
N PRO A 4 -17.85 -21.45 -12.50
CA PRO A 4 -17.67 -21.86 -11.11
C PRO A 4 -19.02 -21.89 -10.40
N ILE A 5 -19.45 -23.08 -10.01
CA ILE A 5 -20.68 -23.26 -9.23
C ILE A 5 -20.37 -22.87 -7.78
N LEU A 6 -20.76 -21.65 -7.36
CA LEU A 6 -20.49 -21.12 -6.01
C LEU A 6 -21.02 -22.06 -4.92
N VAL A 7 -22.26 -22.50 -5.06
CA VAL A 7 -22.90 -23.47 -4.19
C VAL A 7 -23.97 -24.19 -5.01
N CYS A 8 -23.93 -25.52 -5.05
CA CYS A 8 -24.92 -26.36 -5.72
C CYS A 8 -25.67 -27.11 -4.64
N GLY A 9 -26.98 -26.90 -4.56
CA GLY A 9 -27.80 -27.51 -3.52
C GLY A 9 -29.27 -27.15 -3.65
N LYS A 10 -30.12 -27.84 -2.91
CA LYS A 10 -31.56 -27.63 -2.90
C LYS A 10 -32.02 -27.21 -1.52
N TRP A 11 -32.87 -26.18 -1.45
CA TRP A 11 -33.57 -25.85 -0.21
C TRP A 11 -34.64 -26.90 0.06
N SER A 12 -34.65 -27.46 1.27
CA SER A 12 -35.66 -28.40 1.75
C SER A 12 -36.16 -27.95 3.10
N PHE A 13 -37.48 -27.89 3.28
CA PHE A 13 -38.12 -27.55 4.55
C PHE A 13 -38.53 -28.82 5.29
N TYR A 14 -38.07 -28.99 6.54
CA TYR A 14 -38.36 -30.17 7.35
C TYR A 14 -38.50 -29.80 8.83
N ARG A 15 -39.44 -30.41 9.56
CA ARG A 15 -39.69 -30.18 11.01
C ARG A 15 -39.57 -28.71 11.44
N ASN A 16 -40.27 -27.83 10.72
CA ASN A 16 -40.32 -26.39 10.98
C ASN A 16 -38.97 -25.64 10.83
N SER A 17 -38.03 -26.17 10.05
CA SER A 17 -36.71 -25.58 9.79
C SER A 17 -36.32 -25.70 8.32
N TRP A 18 -35.61 -24.69 7.82
CA TRP A 18 -35.06 -24.69 6.45
C TRP A 18 -33.66 -25.33 6.45
N PHE A 19 -33.48 -26.31 5.58
CA PHE A 19 -32.20 -26.98 5.35
C PHE A 19 -31.74 -26.69 3.93
N PHE A 20 -30.46 -26.36 3.78
CA PHE A 20 -29.83 -26.24 2.48
C PHE A 20 -28.98 -27.49 2.21
N LEU A 21 -29.49 -28.37 1.36
CA LEU A 21 -28.83 -29.62 0.99
C LEU A 21 -27.79 -29.35 -0.07
N VAL A 22 -26.52 -29.20 0.34
CA VAL A 22 -25.42 -29.00 -0.60
C VAL A 22 -25.02 -30.31 -1.24
N ASP A 23 -24.80 -30.29 -2.55
CA ASP A 23 -24.29 -31.39 -3.35
C ASP A 23 -22.89 -31.81 -2.84
N LYS A 24 -22.83 -32.96 -2.16
CA LYS A 24 -21.61 -33.51 -1.58
C LYS A 24 -20.58 -33.89 -2.64
N SER A 25 -21.01 -34.21 -3.86
CA SER A 25 -20.09 -34.53 -4.98
C SER A 25 -19.24 -33.32 -5.42
N LYS A 26 -19.72 -32.10 -5.11
CA LYS A 26 -19.05 -30.82 -5.42
C LYS A 26 -18.50 -30.12 -4.16
N GLY A 27 -18.23 -30.89 -3.11
CA GLY A 27 -17.56 -30.43 -1.87
C GLY A 27 -18.45 -29.61 -0.93
N GLY A 28 -19.77 -29.80 -1.00
CA GLY A 28 -20.73 -29.08 -0.17
C GLY A 28 -20.81 -29.53 1.29
N ARG A 29 -21.04 -28.59 2.23
CA ARG A 29 -21.29 -28.87 3.65
C ARG A 29 -22.73 -28.51 4.04
N VAL A 30 -23.44 -29.40 4.73
CA VAL A 30 -24.82 -29.18 5.19
C VAL A 30 -24.81 -28.38 6.49
N VAL A 31 -25.57 -27.28 6.53
CA VAL A 31 -25.77 -26.46 7.74
C VAL A 31 -27.27 -26.29 7.95
N GLY A 32 -27.76 -26.66 9.14
CA GLY A 32 -29.13 -26.36 9.55
C GLY A 32 -29.27 -24.87 9.86
N VAL A 33 -30.21 -24.19 9.22
CA VAL A 33 -30.42 -22.74 9.40
C VAL A 33 -31.69 -22.51 10.23
N GLY A 34 -31.56 -21.77 11.32
CA GLY A 34 -32.65 -21.38 12.21
C GLY A 34 -32.47 -19.96 12.77
N ARG A 35 -33.36 -19.50 13.63
CA ARG A 35 -33.34 -18.11 14.17
C ARG A 35 -32.08 -17.75 14.97
N LYS A 36 -31.25 -18.73 15.36
CA LYS A 36 -29.99 -18.54 16.10
C LYS A 36 -28.73 -18.72 15.24
N THR A 37 -28.88 -18.91 13.92
CA THR A 37 -27.73 -19.13 13.03
C THR A 37 -26.93 -17.84 12.85
N SER A 38 -25.64 -17.89 13.19
CA SER A 38 -24.75 -16.74 13.02
C SER A 38 -24.20 -16.64 11.59
N PHE A 39 -23.85 -15.43 11.17
CA PHE A 39 -23.19 -15.19 9.88
C PHE A 39 -21.92 -16.04 9.70
N THR A 40 -21.18 -16.27 10.79
CA THR A 40 -19.99 -17.13 10.82
C THR A 40 -20.30 -18.59 10.48
N GLN A 41 -21.47 -19.10 10.87
CA GLN A 41 -21.93 -20.44 10.47
C GLN A 41 -22.32 -20.51 8.99
N LEU A 42 -22.86 -19.42 8.42
CA LEU A 42 -23.14 -19.34 6.99
C LEU A 42 -21.83 -19.30 6.17
N MET A 43 -20.82 -18.57 6.64
CA MET A 43 -19.48 -18.52 6.01
C MET A 43 -18.77 -19.89 5.99
N ARG A 44 -19.09 -20.79 6.93
CA ARG A 44 -18.59 -22.18 6.92
C ARG A 44 -19.18 -23.07 5.81
N MET A 45 -20.22 -22.61 5.09
CA MET A 45 -20.81 -23.37 3.97
C MET A 45 -19.93 -23.34 2.72
N VAL A 46 -19.12 -22.29 2.56
CA VAL A 46 -18.23 -22.13 1.41
C VAL A 46 -16.82 -22.46 1.87
N ASP A 47 -16.25 -23.52 1.30
CA ASP A 47 -14.86 -23.86 1.56
C ASP A 47 -13.95 -22.70 1.12
N TYR A 48 -12.91 -22.39 1.90
CA TYR A 48 -11.96 -21.32 1.60
C TYR A 48 -11.43 -21.43 0.16
N TRP A 49 -11.11 -22.65 -0.30
CA TRP A 49 -10.62 -22.88 -1.66
C TRP A 49 -11.68 -22.62 -2.73
N LYS A 50 -12.96 -22.79 -2.40
CA LYS A 50 -14.07 -22.49 -3.29
C LYS A 50 -14.29 -20.98 -3.40
N ALA A 51 -14.26 -20.27 -2.27
CA ALA A 51 -14.29 -18.80 -2.24
C ALA A 51 -13.09 -18.19 -2.98
N HIS A 52 -11.88 -18.70 -2.74
CA HIS A 52 -10.67 -18.22 -3.40
C HIS A 52 -10.69 -18.45 -4.93
N ARG A 53 -11.09 -19.65 -5.39
CA ARG A 53 -11.23 -19.94 -6.83
C ARG A 53 -12.28 -19.05 -7.49
N THR A 54 -13.42 -18.89 -6.84
CA THR A 54 -14.49 -18.01 -7.30
C THR A 54 -13.99 -16.58 -7.44
N LEU A 55 -13.29 -16.05 -6.43
CA LEU A 55 -12.73 -14.70 -6.46
C LEU A 55 -11.73 -14.53 -7.61
N LYS A 56 -10.84 -15.51 -7.83
CA LYS A 56 -9.88 -15.49 -8.94
C LYS A 56 -10.57 -15.49 -10.30
N PHE A 57 -11.64 -16.27 -10.45
CA PHE A 57 -12.44 -16.32 -11.67
C PHE A 57 -13.21 -15.02 -11.90
N ALA A 58 -13.87 -14.48 -10.87
CA ALA A 58 -14.60 -13.22 -10.95
C ALA A 58 -13.66 -12.06 -11.31
N ARG A 59 -12.46 -12.00 -10.71
CA ARG A 59 -11.42 -11.02 -11.08
C ARG A 59 -11.03 -11.15 -12.55
N ARG A 60 -10.86 -12.37 -13.07
CA ARG A 60 -10.55 -12.61 -14.48
C ARG A 60 -11.68 -12.14 -15.41
N LEU A 61 -12.94 -12.31 -15.02
CA LEU A 61 -14.08 -11.84 -15.82
C LEU A 61 -14.16 -10.31 -15.88
N VAL A 62 -13.91 -9.64 -14.75
CA VAL A 62 -14.04 -8.18 -14.66
C VAL A 62 -12.81 -7.45 -15.22
N SER A 63 -11.61 -7.95 -14.91
CA SER A 63 -10.35 -7.25 -15.18
C SER A 63 -9.52 -7.86 -16.31
N GLY A 64 -10.00 -8.94 -16.92
CA GLY A 64 -9.29 -9.66 -17.97
C GLY A 64 -8.26 -10.67 -17.41
N SER A 65 -7.58 -11.35 -18.32
CA SER A 65 -6.48 -12.25 -17.94
C SER A 65 -5.19 -11.44 -17.70
N PHE A 66 -4.23 -12.08 -17.05
CA PHE A 66 -2.92 -11.48 -16.81
C PHE A 66 -2.18 -11.19 -18.13
N GLU A 67 -2.32 -12.09 -19.11
CA GLU A 67 -1.73 -11.97 -20.45
C GLU A 67 -2.25 -10.72 -21.19
N ILE A 68 -3.56 -10.50 -21.19
CA ILE A 68 -4.19 -9.31 -21.78
C ILE A 68 -3.64 -8.05 -21.09
N GLY A 69 -3.47 -8.08 -19.76
CA GLY A 69 -2.87 -6.96 -19.03
C GLY A 69 -1.45 -6.60 -19.51
N TYR A 70 -0.61 -7.57 -19.86
CA TYR A 70 0.71 -7.28 -20.43
C TYR A 70 0.62 -6.75 -21.87
N GLN A 71 -0.32 -7.26 -22.67
CA GLN A 71 -0.56 -6.79 -24.04
C GLN A 71 -1.09 -5.35 -24.07
N ASP A 72 -1.89 -4.97 -23.08
CA ASP A 72 -2.47 -3.63 -22.97
C ASP A 72 -1.51 -2.58 -22.41
N LEU A 73 -0.34 -2.97 -21.89
CA LEU A 73 0.63 -2.04 -21.30
C LEU A 73 1.02 -0.90 -22.25
N PRO A 74 1.41 -1.12 -23.52
CA PRO A 74 1.78 -0.02 -24.41
C PRO A 74 0.65 0.99 -24.60
N ILE A 75 -0.59 0.50 -24.75
CA ILE A 75 -1.78 1.34 -24.92
C ILE A 75 -2.03 2.13 -23.63
N TYR A 76 -1.99 1.48 -22.47
CA TYR A 76 -2.14 2.15 -21.19
C TYR A 76 -1.07 3.23 -20.97
N LEU A 77 0.19 2.93 -21.27
CA LEU A 77 1.31 3.87 -21.14
C LEU A 77 1.22 5.05 -22.12
N TYR A 78 0.63 4.84 -23.29
CA TYR A 78 0.31 5.93 -24.20
C TYR A 78 -0.79 6.83 -23.62
N MET A 79 -1.88 6.23 -23.15
CA MET A 79 -3.02 6.97 -22.59
C MET A 79 -2.64 7.76 -21.33
N ILE A 80 -1.82 7.20 -20.44
CA ILE A 80 -1.41 7.90 -19.23
C ILE A 80 -0.52 9.11 -19.51
N ARG A 81 0.37 9.04 -20.51
CA ARG A 81 1.20 10.17 -20.94
C ARG A 81 0.37 11.30 -21.54
N ARG A 82 -0.70 10.96 -22.26
CA ARG A 82 -1.66 11.95 -22.78
C ARG A 82 -2.50 12.59 -21.69
N ALA A 83 -3.01 11.79 -20.75
CA ALA A 83 -3.84 12.28 -19.66
C ALA A 83 -3.04 13.11 -18.64
N ASN A 84 -1.78 12.76 -18.42
CA ASN A 84 -0.87 13.44 -17.48
C ASN A 84 0.43 13.85 -18.17
N PRO A 85 0.43 14.98 -18.90
CA PRO A 85 1.63 15.51 -19.56
C PRO A 85 2.81 15.63 -18.58
N GLY A 86 4.01 15.25 -19.05
CA GLY A 86 5.23 15.19 -18.24
C GLY A 86 5.44 13.88 -17.48
N THR A 87 4.53 12.90 -17.59
CA THR A 87 4.76 11.54 -17.09
C THR A 87 5.79 10.83 -17.95
N LEU A 88 6.83 10.27 -17.34
CA LEU A 88 7.86 9.47 -18.01
C LEU A 88 7.54 7.99 -17.89
N THR A 89 7.65 7.26 -19.00
CA THR A 89 7.46 5.81 -19.03
C THR A 89 8.54 5.16 -19.89
N LYS A 90 9.06 4.01 -19.47
CA LYS A 90 9.96 3.17 -20.26
C LYS A 90 9.55 1.72 -20.06
N LEU A 91 9.16 1.06 -21.14
CA LEU A 91 8.85 -0.36 -21.18
C LEU A 91 9.97 -1.06 -21.93
N GLU A 92 10.61 -2.05 -21.30
CA GLU A 92 11.61 -2.89 -21.95
C GLU A 92 11.08 -4.31 -22.11
N ILE A 93 11.34 -4.86 -23.28
CA ILE A 93 10.95 -6.20 -23.71
C ILE A 93 12.23 -6.93 -24.12
N ASP A 94 12.31 -8.24 -23.85
CA ASP A 94 13.45 -9.06 -24.27
C ASP A 94 13.37 -9.47 -25.76
N GLY A 95 14.41 -10.14 -26.25
CA GLY A 95 14.47 -10.62 -27.65
C GLY A 95 13.44 -11.71 -28.00
N LYS A 96 12.57 -12.14 -27.06
CA LYS A 96 11.51 -13.13 -27.26
C LYS A 96 10.12 -12.52 -27.05
N ASP A 97 10.01 -11.19 -27.12
CA ASP A 97 8.77 -10.45 -26.88
C ASP A 97 8.18 -10.65 -25.47
N ARG A 98 9.04 -10.86 -24.48
CA ARG A 98 8.63 -11.01 -23.08
C ARG A 98 8.93 -9.76 -22.29
N PHE A 99 7.99 -9.40 -21.41
CA PHE A 99 8.14 -8.30 -20.47
C PHE A 99 9.45 -8.41 -19.68
N LYS A 100 10.27 -7.36 -19.73
CA LYS A 100 11.51 -7.25 -18.94
C LYS A 100 11.34 -6.25 -17.81
N TYR A 101 11.10 -4.97 -18.04
CA TYR A 101 10.82 -4.07 -16.93
C TYR A 101 10.00 -2.88 -17.37
N LEU A 102 9.35 -2.26 -16.38
CA LEU A 102 8.53 -1.08 -16.58
C LEU A 102 8.95 -0.01 -15.59
N PHE A 103 9.46 1.09 -16.12
CA PHE A 103 9.70 2.30 -15.37
C PHE A 103 8.57 3.29 -15.62
N ILE A 104 8.03 3.88 -14.55
CA ILE A 104 7.03 4.94 -14.60
C ILE A 104 7.36 5.99 -13.56
N ALA A 105 7.41 7.25 -13.98
CA ALA A 105 7.47 8.40 -13.10
C ALA A 105 6.33 9.36 -13.47
N PHE A 106 5.31 9.45 -12.61
CA PHE A 106 4.17 10.34 -12.83
C PHE A 106 4.60 11.80 -12.74
N SER A 107 4.06 12.64 -13.62
CA SER A 107 4.34 14.08 -13.65
C SER A 107 4.20 14.74 -12.27
N ALA A 108 3.14 14.42 -11.52
CA ALA A 108 2.94 14.95 -10.17
C ALA A 108 4.05 14.57 -9.17
N ILE A 109 4.60 13.36 -9.29
CA ILE A 109 5.72 12.90 -8.45
C ILE A 109 6.98 13.67 -8.81
N ILE A 110 7.27 13.80 -10.11
CA ILE A 110 8.47 14.51 -10.61
C ILE A 110 8.48 15.96 -10.10
N HIS A 111 7.36 16.66 -10.24
CA HIS A 111 7.23 18.04 -9.76
C HIS A 111 7.29 18.12 -8.22
N GLY A 112 6.63 17.18 -7.52
CA GLY A 112 6.63 17.12 -6.07
C GLY A 112 7.99 16.77 -5.46
N PHE A 113 8.82 16.00 -6.17
CA PHE A 113 10.13 15.55 -5.70
C PHE A 113 11.07 16.70 -5.33
N ARG A 114 10.90 17.86 -5.99
CA ARG A 114 11.66 19.09 -5.72
C ARG A 114 11.43 19.68 -4.33
N TYR A 115 10.29 19.37 -3.71
CA TYR A 115 9.83 19.99 -2.46
C TYR A 115 9.77 19.01 -1.29
N ILE A 116 10.14 17.74 -1.49
CA ILE A 116 10.15 16.72 -0.44
C ILE A 116 11.58 16.31 -0.10
N ARG A 117 11.74 15.71 1.09
CA ARG A 117 13.01 15.04 1.44
C ARG A 117 13.30 13.98 0.39
N LYS A 118 14.47 14.08 -0.25
CA LYS A 118 14.88 13.15 -1.30
C LYS A 118 15.25 11.81 -0.65
N VAL A 119 14.34 10.85 -0.76
CA VAL A 119 14.53 9.47 -0.28
C VAL A 119 14.20 8.56 -1.45
N VAL A 120 15.12 7.66 -1.78
CA VAL A 120 14.91 6.60 -2.78
C VAL A 120 14.73 5.29 -2.03
N VAL A 121 13.61 4.63 -2.29
CA VAL A 121 13.27 3.35 -1.70
C VAL A 121 13.08 2.36 -2.83
N VAL A 122 13.88 1.29 -2.81
CA VAL A 122 13.79 0.18 -3.75
C VAL A 122 13.30 -1.01 -2.96
N ASP A 123 12.17 -1.59 -3.38
CA ASP A 123 11.58 -2.77 -2.75
C ASP A 123 10.79 -3.55 -3.79
N GLU A 124 10.59 -4.83 -3.52
CA GLU A 124 9.93 -5.76 -4.41
C GLU A 124 8.42 -5.82 -4.13
N ILE A 125 7.62 -5.82 -5.19
CA ILE A 125 6.18 -6.06 -5.10
C ILE A 125 5.89 -7.44 -5.66
N PHE A 126 5.64 -8.42 -4.79
CA PHE A 126 5.29 -9.77 -5.22
C PHE A 126 3.89 -9.82 -5.87
N LEU A 127 3.84 -10.09 -7.17
CA LEU A 127 2.60 -10.36 -7.89
C LEU A 127 1.97 -11.68 -7.42
N GLN A 128 0.64 -11.71 -7.29
CA GLN A 128 -0.09 -12.95 -6.99
C GLN A 128 -0.53 -13.63 -8.28
N GLY A 129 -0.25 -14.93 -8.42
CA GLY A 129 -0.79 -15.75 -9.51
C GLY A 129 0.27 -16.53 -10.26
N LYS A 130 0.01 -16.81 -11.55
CA LYS A 130 0.88 -17.61 -12.44
C LYS A 130 2.27 -16.97 -12.64
N TYR A 131 2.37 -15.66 -12.42
CA TYR A 131 3.60 -14.88 -12.57
C TYR A 131 4.26 -14.57 -11.21
N ARG A 132 4.00 -15.40 -10.18
CA ARG A 132 4.75 -15.33 -8.93
C ARG A 132 6.21 -15.73 -9.23
N CYS A 133 7.17 -14.93 -8.79
CA CYS A 133 8.56 -15.38 -8.73
C CYS A 133 8.66 -16.52 -7.71
N SER A 134 8.99 -17.72 -8.16
CA SER A 134 9.46 -18.79 -7.28
C SER A 134 10.98 -18.74 -7.25
N GLU A 135 11.56 -18.58 -6.07
CA GLU A 135 12.97 -18.89 -5.82
C GLU A 135 13.15 -20.40 -5.99
N GLU A 136 13.42 -20.86 -7.21
CA GLU A 136 14.14 -22.10 -7.49
C GLU A 136 14.27 -22.28 -9.01
N GLY A 137 15.52 -22.32 -9.49
CA GLY A 137 15.86 -22.87 -10.80
C GLY A 137 15.90 -21.88 -11.97
N GLY A 138 17.07 -21.26 -12.17
CA GLY A 138 17.67 -20.97 -13.49
C GLY A 138 16.76 -20.50 -14.61
N GLY A 139 16.42 -19.21 -14.61
CA GLY A 139 15.81 -18.55 -15.77
C GLY A 139 15.31 -17.17 -15.38
N GLY A 140 16.11 -16.13 -15.64
CA GLY A 140 15.80 -14.75 -15.28
C GLY A 140 14.40 -14.33 -15.72
N ILE A 141 13.57 -13.99 -14.74
CA ILE A 141 12.26 -13.34 -14.88
C ILE A 141 12.33 -12.10 -13.98
N PRO A 142 11.81 -10.95 -14.41
CA PRO A 142 12.38 -9.70 -13.98
C PRO A 142 11.65 -9.12 -12.76
N SER A 143 12.45 -8.73 -11.79
CA SER A 143 12.05 -7.77 -10.77
C SER A 143 11.66 -6.45 -11.44
N LEU A 144 10.55 -5.84 -11.02
CA LEU A 144 10.31 -4.41 -11.25
C LEU A 144 11.28 -3.61 -10.35
N GLY A 145 12.57 -3.68 -10.68
CA GLY A 145 13.59 -2.82 -10.10
C GLY A 145 13.47 -1.43 -10.73
N PHE A 146 13.02 -0.45 -9.96
CA PHE A 146 13.14 0.96 -10.33
C PHE A 146 14.61 1.37 -10.21
N GLN A 147 15.41 1.14 -11.26
CA GLN A 147 16.77 1.65 -11.33
C GLN A 147 16.73 3.11 -11.83
N SER A 148 17.16 4.04 -10.98
CA SER A 148 17.35 5.44 -11.35
C SER A 148 18.81 5.69 -11.73
N ASP A 149 19.10 5.82 -13.01
CA ASP A 149 20.36 6.40 -13.52
C ASP A 149 20.37 7.95 -13.40
N ILE A 150 19.56 8.52 -12.50
CA ILE A 150 19.52 9.96 -12.22
C ILE A 150 20.10 10.17 -10.82
N CYS A 151 21.40 9.98 -10.66
CA CYS A 151 22.18 10.87 -9.79
C CYS A 151 23.68 10.56 -9.84
N SER A 152 24.41 11.33 -10.62
CA SER A 152 25.71 11.79 -10.16
C SER A 152 25.48 12.97 -9.22
N ASP A 153 26.02 12.86 -8.01
CA ASP A 153 26.21 13.96 -7.05
C ASP A 153 25.05 14.26 -6.07
N SER A 154 24.75 13.31 -5.18
CA SER A 154 24.32 13.56 -3.79
C SER A 154 24.11 12.22 -3.09
N ARG A 155 24.81 12.00 -1.97
CA ARG A 155 24.69 10.78 -1.15
C ARG A 155 23.26 10.64 -0.60
N TYR A 156 22.44 9.79 -1.22
CA TYR A 156 21.12 9.42 -0.70
C TYR A 156 21.26 8.36 0.39
N ASN A 157 20.55 8.55 1.50
CA ASN A 157 20.33 7.49 2.48
C ASN A 157 19.41 6.44 1.86
N PHE A 158 20.01 5.45 1.20
CA PHE A 158 19.30 4.26 0.75
C PHE A 158 18.88 3.44 1.96
N THR A 159 17.69 2.85 1.88
CA THR A 159 17.03 1.96 2.87
C THR A 159 16.24 2.65 3.99
N THR A 160 14.93 2.79 3.75
CA THR A 160 13.91 2.84 4.81
C THR A 160 12.84 1.79 4.48
N SER A 161 13.06 0.54 4.90
CA SER A 161 12.15 -0.60 4.65
C SER A 161 10.69 -0.27 5.02
N ASN A 162 10.48 0.47 6.11
CA ASN A 162 9.15 0.87 6.58
C ASN A 162 8.32 1.64 5.53
N ILE A 163 8.94 2.48 4.69
CA ILE A 163 8.23 3.20 3.63
C ILE A 163 7.81 2.22 2.54
N ALA A 164 8.72 1.32 2.18
CA ALA A 164 8.52 0.30 1.18
C ALA A 164 7.40 -0.67 1.57
N GLU A 165 7.47 -1.22 2.79
CA GLU A 165 6.45 -2.06 3.41
C GLU A 165 5.09 -1.38 3.43
N SER A 166 5.04 -0.09 3.80
CA SER A 166 3.80 0.69 3.81
C SER A 166 3.19 0.81 2.41
N MET A 167 4.00 1.13 1.39
CA MET A 167 3.54 1.17 0.00
C MET A 167 3.06 -0.21 -0.47
N ASN A 168 3.79 -1.25 -0.11
CA ASN A 168 3.48 -2.64 -0.40
C ASN A 168 2.14 -3.06 0.21
N GLN A 169 1.89 -2.66 1.46
CA GLN A 169 0.63 -2.90 2.15
C GLN A 169 -0.54 -2.19 1.49
N VAL A 170 -0.36 -0.93 1.08
CA VAL A 170 -1.39 -0.16 0.38
C VAL A 170 -1.76 -0.80 -0.97
N LEU A 171 -0.78 -1.39 -1.67
CA LEU A 171 -0.98 -2.06 -2.96
C LEU A 171 -1.36 -3.54 -2.86
N SER A 172 -1.43 -4.10 -1.65
CA SER A 172 -1.69 -5.54 -1.43
C SER A 172 -2.94 -6.05 -2.15
N HIS A 173 -4.03 -5.26 -2.16
CA HIS A 173 -5.28 -5.60 -2.83
C HIS A 173 -5.14 -5.69 -4.36
N ALA A 174 -4.21 -4.91 -4.95
CA ALA A 174 -4.00 -4.82 -6.39
C ALA A 174 -3.10 -5.95 -6.94
N ARG A 175 -2.34 -6.65 -6.08
CA ARG A 175 -1.40 -7.71 -6.47
C ARG A 175 -2.05 -8.92 -7.16
N GLY A 176 -3.35 -9.11 -6.98
CA GLY A 176 -4.13 -10.20 -7.59
C GLY A 176 -4.79 -9.85 -8.92
N TYR A 177 -4.52 -8.67 -9.47
CA TYR A 177 -5.04 -8.19 -10.75
C TYR A 177 -3.92 -8.15 -11.81
N PRO A 178 -4.27 -8.06 -13.11
CA PRO A 178 -3.27 -7.85 -14.15
C PRO A 178 -2.44 -6.57 -13.95
N ILE A 179 -1.27 -6.51 -14.58
CA ILE A 179 -0.25 -5.47 -14.34
C ILE A 179 -0.77 -4.06 -14.59
N VAL A 180 -1.65 -3.87 -15.58
CA VAL A 180 -2.27 -2.56 -15.87
C VAL A 180 -3.07 -2.05 -14.67
N GLN A 181 -3.87 -2.90 -14.02
CA GLN A 181 -4.64 -2.50 -12.84
C GLN A 181 -3.74 -2.25 -11.62
N LEU A 182 -2.62 -2.97 -11.50
CA LEU A 182 -1.63 -2.68 -10.46
C LEU A 182 -1.00 -1.30 -10.67
N VAL A 183 -0.60 -0.97 -11.89
CA VAL A 183 -0.05 0.35 -12.25
C VAL A 183 -1.11 1.44 -12.05
N ASP A 184 -2.37 1.19 -12.39
CA ASP A 184 -3.46 2.13 -12.16
C ASP A 184 -3.75 2.35 -10.66
N ALA A 185 -3.68 1.28 -9.85
CA ALA A 185 -3.80 1.38 -8.41
C ALA A 185 -2.67 2.24 -7.81
N ALA A 186 -1.43 2.06 -8.28
CA ALA A 186 -0.29 2.90 -7.88
C ALA A 186 -0.50 4.37 -8.28
N ARG A 187 -0.92 4.63 -9.53
CA ARG A 187 -1.28 5.97 -10.00
C ARG A 187 -2.36 6.62 -9.14
N SER A 188 -3.45 5.91 -8.90
CA SER A 188 -4.60 6.38 -8.11
C SER A 188 -4.20 6.69 -6.68
N MET A 189 -3.38 5.85 -6.06
CA MET A 189 -2.80 6.09 -4.74
C MET A 189 -1.98 7.38 -4.71
N SER A 190 -0.97 7.50 -5.57
CA SER A 190 -0.09 8.68 -5.61
C SER A 190 -0.90 9.95 -5.84
N THR A 191 -1.81 9.94 -6.81
CA THR A 191 -2.66 11.09 -7.13
C THR A 191 -3.51 11.54 -5.93
N ARG A 192 -4.15 10.59 -5.22
CA ARG A 192 -4.94 10.90 -4.03
C ARG A 192 -4.09 11.53 -2.93
N TRP A 193 -2.88 11.01 -2.69
CA TRP A 193 -1.99 11.54 -1.66
C TRP A 193 -1.49 12.94 -1.99
N PHE A 194 -1.09 13.21 -3.23
CA PHE A 194 -0.69 14.56 -3.64
C PHE A 194 -1.87 15.54 -3.58
N ALA A 195 -3.06 15.12 -3.99
CA ALA A 195 -4.26 15.95 -3.87
C ALA A 195 -4.58 16.27 -2.40
N ALA A 196 -4.51 15.28 -1.51
CA ALA A 196 -4.72 15.48 -0.07
C ALA A 196 -3.68 16.43 0.54
N ARG A 197 -2.40 16.23 0.22
CA ARG A 197 -1.31 17.12 0.69
C ARG A 197 -1.49 18.55 0.19
N LYS A 198 -1.87 18.73 -1.08
CA LYS A 198 -2.14 20.07 -1.65
C LYS A 198 -3.31 20.76 -0.92
N ARG A 199 -4.39 20.03 -0.64
CA ARG A 199 -5.52 20.56 0.15
C ARG A 199 -5.08 20.96 1.56
N ASN A 200 -4.34 20.09 2.24
CA ASN A 200 -3.85 20.41 3.58
C ASN A 200 -2.95 21.64 3.57
N ALA A 201 -2.04 21.74 2.60
CA ALA A 201 -1.19 22.92 2.43
C ALA A 201 -1.99 24.21 2.21
N SER A 202 -3.08 24.17 1.42
CA SER A 202 -3.95 25.34 1.23
C SER A 202 -4.74 25.76 2.49
N LEU A 203 -4.88 24.86 3.46
CA LEU A 203 -5.56 25.13 4.73
C LEU A 203 -4.59 25.60 5.82
N MET A 204 -3.27 25.53 5.57
CA MET A 204 -2.27 25.95 6.55
C MET A 204 -2.31 27.46 6.73
N LYS A 205 -2.39 27.90 7.99
CA LYS A 205 -2.40 29.32 8.38
C LYS A 205 -0.99 29.90 8.52
N THR A 206 -0.02 29.03 8.77
CA THR A 206 1.38 29.40 8.99
C THR A 206 2.27 28.79 7.92
N LEU A 207 3.53 29.25 7.87
CA LEU A 207 4.56 28.71 6.98
C LEU A 207 5.08 27.34 7.43
N LEU A 208 4.76 26.90 8.66
CA LEU A 208 5.30 25.68 9.26
C LEU A 208 4.34 24.52 9.08
N THR A 209 4.86 23.36 8.66
CA THR A 209 4.04 22.13 8.60
C THR A 209 3.44 21.81 9.97
N THR A 210 2.24 21.24 10.00
CA THR A 210 1.54 20.86 11.24
C THR A 210 2.37 19.97 12.16
N GLY A 211 3.28 19.14 11.60
CA GLY A 211 4.20 18.33 12.42
C GLY A 211 5.24 19.19 13.15
N VAL A 212 5.74 20.24 12.52
CA VAL A 212 6.66 21.21 13.13
C VAL A 212 5.92 22.10 14.13
N GLU A 213 4.71 22.55 13.81
CA GLU A 213 3.87 23.29 14.77
C GLU A 213 3.65 22.49 16.05
N LYS A 214 3.22 21.23 15.94
CA LYS A 214 3.05 20.34 17.11
C LYS A 214 4.35 20.12 17.90
N LEU A 215 5.47 20.01 17.19
CA LEU A 215 6.77 19.87 17.84
C LEU A 215 7.13 21.15 18.60
N LEU A 216 6.87 22.33 18.03
CA LEU A 216 7.09 23.61 18.68
C LEU A 216 6.14 23.81 19.86
N GLU A 217 4.85 23.50 19.71
CA GLU A 217 3.88 23.52 20.81
C GLU A 217 4.35 22.64 21.97
N SER A 218 4.77 21.40 21.69
CA SER A 218 5.32 20.50 22.71
C SER A 218 6.59 21.06 23.36
N ARG A 219 7.47 21.72 22.60
CA ARG A 219 8.68 22.35 23.14
C ARG A 219 8.36 23.58 24.00
N VAL A 220 7.40 24.39 23.60
CA VAL A 220 6.90 25.55 24.37
C VAL A 220 6.25 25.09 25.67
N ASP A 221 5.48 24.01 25.63
CA ASP A 221 4.90 23.43 26.84
C ASP A 221 5.97 22.87 27.77
N ASN A 222 7.00 22.21 27.23
CA ASN A 222 8.14 21.73 28.01
C ASN A 222 8.98 22.88 28.58
N SER A 223 9.13 24.01 27.85
CA SER A 223 9.91 25.15 28.33
C SER A 223 9.21 25.91 29.46
N LYS A 224 7.89 25.73 29.67
CA LYS A 224 7.20 26.26 30.86
C LYS A 224 7.71 25.65 32.17
N LEU A 225 8.39 24.49 32.10
CA LEU A 225 9.01 23.84 33.25
C LEU A 225 10.45 24.34 33.49
N TRP A 226 10.95 25.27 32.67
CA TRP A 226 12.29 25.80 32.79
C TRP A 226 12.27 27.12 33.56
N THR A 227 13.15 27.23 34.54
CA THR A 227 13.42 28.44 35.32
C THR A 227 14.72 29.06 34.81
N ALA A 228 14.67 30.33 34.47
CA ALA A 228 15.84 31.10 34.03
C ALA A 228 16.28 32.02 35.17
N GLN A 229 17.57 31.98 35.53
CA GLN A 229 18.18 32.86 36.50
C GLN A 229 19.31 33.64 35.82
N GLU A 230 19.26 34.97 35.87
CA GLU A 230 20.31 35.82 35.34
C GLU A 230 21.60 35.63 36.13
N ILE A 231 22.72 35.46 35.42
CA ILE A 231 24.07 35.37 35.99
C ILE A 231 24.75 36.73 35.84
N ASP A 232 24.69 37.30 34.64
CA ASP A 232 25.21 38.63 34.31
C ASP A 232 24.43 39.26 33.12
N ASN A 233 24.92 40.39 32.60
CA ASN A 233 24.24 41.14 31.52
C ASN A 233 24.08 40.35 30.21
N ASP A 234 24.87 39.29 29.98
CA ASP A 234 24.89 38.53 28.73
C ASP A 234 24.65 37.02 28.94
N GLN A 235 24.57 36.55 30.19
CA GLN A 235 24.44 35.13 30.53
C GLN A 235 23.27 34.84 31.47
N ILE A 236 22.52 33.80 31.12
CA ILE A 236 21.35 33.33 31.87
C ILE A 236 21.48 31.82 32.09
N GLN A 237 21.38 31.39 33.34
CA GLN A 237 21.32 29.99 33.71
C GLN A 237 19.90 29.47 33.51
N VAL A 238 19.72 28.43 32.71
CA VAL A 238 18.43 27.76 32.54
C VAL A 238 18.45 26.44 33.28
N THR A 239 17.56 26.27 34.26
CA THR A 239 17.38 25.04 35.03
C THR A 239 16.00 24.46 34.75
N CYS A 240 15.90 23.17 34.39
CA CYS A 240 14.60 22.52 34.28
C CYS A 240 14.13 22.04 35.66
N GLY A 241 13.06 22.65 36.19
CA GLY A 241 12.50 22.32 37.51
C GLY A 241 11.51 21.14 37.51
N GLY A 242 11.32 20.45 36.38
CA GLY A 242 10.33 19.38 36.23
C GLY A 242 10.91 17.98 36.39
N ILE A 243 10.38 17.19 37.34
CA ILE A 243 10.65 15.75 37.43
C ILE A 243 9.85 15.04 36.33
N PHE A 244 10.52 14.45 35.35
CA PHE A 244 9.88 13.52 34.42
C PHE A 244 9.86 12.11 35.03
N GLN A 245 8.67 11.52 35.14
CA GLN A 245 8.51 10.10 35.46
C GLN A 245 8.25 9.32 34.17
N TYR A 246 9.15 8.41 33.82
CA TYR A 246 8.96 7.46 32.72
C TYR A 246 9.04 6.04 33.30
N ASN A 247 7.98 5.24 33.14
CA ASN A 247 7.85 3.90 33.73
C ASN A 247 8.09 3.82 35.25
N GLY A 248 7.74 4.86 36.00
CA GLY A 248 7.89 4.89 37.46
C GLY A 248 9.29 5.25 37.96
N GLU A 249 10.25 5.49 37.06
CA GLU A 249 11.58 5.97 37.41
C GLU A 249 11.72 7.48 37.13
N LYS A 250 12.40 8.20 38.03
CA LYS A 250 12.74 9.61 37.86
C LYS A 250 13.90 9.71 36.88
N VAL A 251 13.67 10.28 35.70
CA VAL A 251 14.70 10.47 34.69
C VAL A 251 15.05 11.96 34.62
N TYR A 252 16.31 12.29 34.93
CA TYR A 252 16.87 13.61 34.66
C TYR A 252 17.33 13.65 33.19
N MET A 253 16.95 14.70 32.46
CA MET A 253 17.50 14.92 31.13
C MET A 253 19.00 15.25 31.26
N PRO A 254 19.88 14.70 30.40
CA PRO A 254 21.27 15.10 30.39
C PRO A 254 21.37 16.59 30.03
N GLU A 255 22.23 17.30 30.76
CA GLU A 255 22.58 18.69 30.46
C GLU A 255 23.12 18.78 29.02
N ILE A 256 22.70 19.83 28.30
CA ILE A 256 23.09 20.10 26.90
C ILE A 256 24.53 20.61 26.86
#